data_AF-A0A9P4UYT1-F1
#
_entry.id   AF-A0A9P4UYT1-F1
#
_cell.length_a   1.000
_cell.length_b   1.000
_cell.length_c   1.000
_cell.angle_alpha   90.00
_cell.angle_beta   90.00
_cell.angle_gamma   90.00
#
_symmetry.space_group_name_H-M   'P 1'
#
loop_
_entity.id
_entity.type
_entity.pdbx_description
1 polymer ?
#
loop_
_entity_poly.entity_id
_entity_poly.type
_entity_poly.pdbx_seq_one_letter_code
_entity_poly.pdbx_strand_id
1 'polypeptide(L)'
;MARVLTQSDLIFPTQSASISSALSSLKRSALSIHNRLSSITQDSKFVLSVAEAYNLPLVANERCGSWYIPPSHKSGSAYFKSTDGHTNEWTFSLRRLNYQVLELVGRESGCVIVDSTRRGKSMPDALSKTVPIWCCVINRALFPEDRHELYTSPQAVSEYEHSKIEERIEDFVKSFLEVCKPDVEDLRKKLQQPLRPVWVTQTSLIPTETPSFPHFHPVVLCTASRRVQGAEASEGGYIQGAADDHEAWAHGLTPKVFWDNANALLSTNEDEIPSLISELLEKEKGPEFTPTLVKPTSNLFISSSQNVEVEGFDLIISCTLSPLSTSNADFIKTKKYLQLQCQTNKLGSRDLRSQLQHLPSFFQQLSITFRTSILVCCPTGKDLSVGVSLAILCLFVNDDGEISNVPTGCKIDKTFIKQRLAWITTSAPMLNPSRQTLNAVNAFLMPDPREHTKPPSAIPSPITQLAYTAPEHSTPADPIKVNRTPQQIFSTLLNNTHPWTFTRTLTSALPTHPSGTVTGTAAFSPLPTTTTSPQRTPAYVYSEQGTFTTTTGLQFAARRKYIYMLKTPDDDDESSSEPYIAVYFHDEEERDGIGGLFVEMGRLQESGDGGLESGSRERHLCAEDVYGASWRFG
;
A
#
# COMPACT_ATOMS: atom_id res chain seq x y z
N MET A 1 5.27 -32.38 -2.90
CA MET A 1 6.63 -32.72 -2.41
C MET A 1 6.59 -32.88 -0.90
N ALA A 2 7.53 -33.60 -0.31
CA ALA A 2 7.54 -33.95 1.11
C ALA A 2 7.48 -32.70 2.00
N ARG A 3 6.63 -32.73 3.03
CA ARG A 3 6.47 -31.69 4.06
C ARG A 3 7.83 -31.30 4.62
N VAL A 4 8.14 -30.00 4.65
CA VAL A 4 9.31 -29.47 5.35
C VAL A 4 9.13 -29.77 6.84
N LEU A 5 9.99 -30.64 7.38
CA LEU A 5 9.95 -31.04 8.78
C LEU A 5 10.29 -29.83 9.65
N THR A 6 9.35 -29.42 10.51
CA THR A 6 9.66 -28.50 11.60
C THR A 6 10.22 -29.28 12.79
N GLN A 7 10.85 -28.60 13.74
CA GLN A 7 11.29 -29.25 14.98
C GLN A 7 10.12 -29.90 15.74
N SER A 8 8.91 -29.33 15.67
CA SER A 8 7.68 -29.93 16.20
C SER A 8 7.35 -31.27 15.51
N ASP A 9 7.64 -31.42 14.21
CA ASP A 9 7.44 -32.67 13.47
C ASP A 9 8.48 -33.75 13.78
N LEU A 10 9.67 -33.34 14.24
CA LEU A 10 10.74 -34.23 14.68
C LEU A 10 10.59 -34.66 16.14
N ILE A 11 9.88 -33.88 16.97
CA ILE A 11 9.73 -34.11 18.41
C ILE A 11 8.36 -34.69 18.79
N PHE A 12 7.27 -34.40 18.05
CA PHE A 12 5.92 -34.88 18.37
C PHE A 12 5.14 -35.37 17.13
N PRO A 13 5.19 -36.67 16.77
CA PRO A 13 4.40 -37.20 15.68
C PRO A 13 3.02 -37.67 16.19
N THR A 14 1.95 -36.91 15.96
CA THR A 14 0.58 -37.45 16.10
C THR A 14 -0.27 -37.26 14.85
N GLN A 15 -0.88 -38.39 14.49
CA GLN A 15 -1.68 -38.69 13.33
C GLN A 15 -3.10 -38.14 13.48
N SER A 16 -3.60 -37.43 12.45
CA SER A 16 -4.96 -37.50 11.86
C SER A 16 -5.35 -36.15 11.27
N ALA A 17 -5.06 -35.91 9.98
CA ALA A 17 -5.64 -34.78 9.27
C ALA A 17 -7.15 -35.03 9.13
N SER A 18 -7.98 -34.26 9.85
CA SER A 18 -9.44 -34.34 9.74
C SER A 18 -9.92 -33.98 8.32
N ILE A 19 -11.08 -34.50 7.88
CA ILE A 19 -11.67 -34.15 6.57
C ILE A 19 -11.82 -32.63 6.40
N SER A 20 -12.05 -31.91 7.48
CA SER A 20 -12.08 -30.44 7.50
C SER A 20 -10.71 -29.84 7.14
N SER A 21 -9.62 -30.40 7.66
CA SER A 21 -8.25 -29.99 7.30
C SER A 21 -7.88 -30.34 5.86
N ALA A 22 -8.37 -31.47 5.33
CA ALA A 22 -8.18 -31.82 3.92
C ALA A 22 -8.96 -30.89 2.99
N LEU A 23 -10.21 -30.54 3.33
CA LEU A 23 -11.03 -29.59 2.59
C LEU A 23 -10.50 -28.14 2.67
N SER A 24 -9.95 -27.73 3.82
CA SER A 24 -9.33 -26.43 3.97
C SER A 24 -8.00 -26.36 3.20
N SER A 25 -7.22 -27.44 3.19
CA SER A 25 -6.02 -27.59 2.36
C SER A 25 -6.35 -27.52 0.86
N LEU A 26 -7.39 -28.23 0.40
CA LEU A 26 -7.88 -28.18 -0.98
C LEU A 26 -8.40 -26.78 -1.38
N LYS A 27 -9.09 -26.07 -0.48
CA LYS A 27 -9.49 -24.67 -0.73
C LYS A 27 -8.29 -23.74 -0.78
N ARG A 28 -7.29 -23.95 0.08
CA ARG A 28 -6.04 -23.17 0.10
C ARG A 28 -5.23 -23.39 -1.18
N SER A 29 -5.13 -24.63 -1.66
CA SER A 29 -4.46 -24.94 -2.93
C SER A 29 -5.22 -24.39 -4.13
N ALA A 30 -6.55 -24.38 -4.11
CA ALA A 30 -7.34 -23.79 -5.20
C ALA A 30 -7.12 -22.27 -5.33
N LEU A 31 -6.85 -21.57 -4.23
CA LEU A 31 -6.64 -20.11 -4.17
C LEU A 31 -5.16 -19.68 -4.09
N SER A 32 -4.25 -20.58 -4.45
CA SER A 32 -2.80 -20.37 -4.48
C SER A 32 -2.39 -19.15 -5.32
N ILE A 33 -1.24 -18.56 -5.01
CA ILE A 33 -0.68 -17.44 -5.80
C ILE A 33 -0.45 -17.88 -7.25
N HIS A 34 0.11 -19.08 -7.45
CA HIS A 34 0.32 -19.64 -8.79
C HIS A 34 -0.97 -19.66 -9.63
N ASN A 35 -2.06 -20.23 -9.08
CA ASN A 35 -3.35 -20.25 -9.76
C ASN A 35 -3.90 -18.86 -10.10
N ARG A 36 -3.67 -17.87 -9.22
CA ARG A 36 -4.08 -16.48 -9.49
C ARG A 36 -3.30 -15.89 -10.64
N LEU A 37 -1.98 -16.00 -10.62
CA LEU A 37 -1.12 -15.52 -11.71
C LEU A 37 -1.44 -16.22 -13.03
N SER A 38 -1.63 -17.55 -13.01
CA SER A 38 -2.02 -18.33 -14.19
C SER A 38 -3.38 -17.89 -14.74
N SER A 39 -4.36 -17.64 -13.87
CA SER A 39 -5.69 -17.15 -14.27
C SER A 39 -5.61 -15.75 -14.87
N ILE A 40 -4.80 -14.86 -14.29
CA ILE A 40 -4.55 -13.50 -14.82
C ILE A 40 -3.92 -13.59 -16.22
N THR A 41 -2.89 -14.43 -16.41
CA THR A 41 -2.26 -14.62 -17.72
C THR A 41 -3.22 -15.19 -18.75
N GLN A 42 -4.09 -16.13 -18.36
CA GLN A 42 -5.10 -16.69 -19.25
C GLN A 42 -6.13 -15.62 -19.66
N ASP A 43 -6.68 -14.89 -18.69
CA ASP A 43 -7.69 -13.84 -18.94
C ASP A 43 -7.10 -12.68 -19.74
N SER A 44 -5.81 -12.37 -19.58
CA SER A 44 -5.12 -11.34 -20.35
C SER A 44 -5.11 -11.64 -21.86
N LYS A 45 -4.98 -12.91 -22.27
CA LYS A 45 -5.04 -13.29 -23.70
C LYS A 45 -6.38 -12.90 -24.32
N PHE A 46 -7.47 -13.12 -23.58
CA PHE A 46 -8.79 -12.69 -24.01
C PHE A 46 -8.88 -11.16 -24.12
N VAL A 47 -8.41 -10.42 -23.11
CA VAL A 47 -8.37 -8.96 -23.12
C VAL A 47 -7.63 -8.41 -24.36
N LEU A 48 -6.47 -8.99 -24.70
CA LEU A 48 -5.70 -8.61 -25.88
C LEU A 48 -6.46 -8.90 -27.18
N SER A 49 -7.13 -10.06 -27.28
CA SER A 49 -7.94 -10.39 -28.47
C SER A 49 -9.13 -9.44 -28.67
N VAL A 50 -9.71 -8.91 -27.59
CA VAL A 50 -10.77 -7.89 -27.68
C VAL A 50 -10.19 -6.57 -28.17
N ALA A 51 -9.04 -6.14 -27.64
CA ALA A 51 -8.38 -4.92 -28.10
C ALA A 51 -8.01 -4.98 -29.59
N GLU A 52 -7.50 -6.13 -30.04
CA GLU A 52 -7.16 -6.38 -31.44
C GLU A 52 -8.41 -6.38 -32.35
N ALA A 53 -9.47 -7.10 -31.97
CA ALA A 53 -10.67 -7.19 -32.78
C ALA A 53 -11.38 -5.85 -32.96
N TYR A 54 -11.43 -5.03 -31.90
CA TYR A 54 -11.99 -3.68 -31.98
C TYR A 54 -10.99 -2.64 -32.50
N ASN A 55 -9.70 -2.98 -32.58
CA ASN A 55 -8.60 -2.06 -32.89
C ASN A 55 -8.63 -0.79 -32.01
N LEU A 56 -8.75 -0.97 -30.70
CA LEU A 56 -8.88 0.12 -29.72
C LEU A 56 -7.85 0.02 -28.60
N PRO A 57 -7.42 1.17 -28.03
CA PRO A 57 -6.45 1.20 -26.94
C PRO A 57 -7.02 0.59 -25.65
N LEU A 58 -6.15 -0.07 -24.87
CA LEU A 58 -6.50 -0.65 -23.58
C LEU A 58 -6.37 0.37 -22.45
N VAL A 59 -7.43 0.49 -21.66
CA VAL A 59 -7.52 1.31 -20.45
C VAL A 59 -7.76 0.40 -19.26
N ALA A 60 -6.84 0.42 -18.30
CA ALA A 60 -7.04 -0.32 -17.06
C ALA A 60 -8.01 0.42 -16.14
N ASN A 61 -9.12 -0.20 -15.73
CA ASN A 61 -9.79 0.25 -14.51
C ASN A 61 -8.90 -0.15 -13.32
N GLU A 62 -8.30 0.85 -12.68
CA GLU A 62 -7.26 0.64 -11.68
C GLU A 62 -7.76 -0.18 -10.48
N ARG A 63 -6.81 -0.77 -9.75
CA ARG A 63 -6.93 -1.88 -8.77
C ARG A 63 -6.78 -3.26 -9.40
N CYS A 64 -7.74 -3.72 -10.21
CA CYS A 64 -7.67 -5.08 -10.77
C CYS A 64 -7.42 -5.11 -12.29
N GLY A 65 -7.94 -4.15 -13.06
CA GLY A 65 -7.78 -4.10 -14.53
C GLY A 65 -6.31 -4.09 -14.98
N SER A 66 -5.44 -3.41 -14.23
CA SER A 66 -4.00 -3.32 -14.51
C SER A 66 -3.27 -4.67 -14.48
N TRP A 67 -3.82 -5.68 -13.79
CA TRP A 67 -3.23 -7.02 -13.77
C TRP A 67 -3.47 -7.77 -15.08
N TYR A 68 -4.56 -7.50 -15.78
CA TYR A 68 -4.93 -8.21 -17.01
C TYR A 68 -4.36 -7.56 -18.29
N ILE A 69 -3.73 -6.39 -18.18
CA ILE A 69 -3.12 -5.68 -19.30
C ILE A 69 -1.59 -5.65 -19.12
N PRO A 70 -0.81 -6.29 -20.00
CA PRO A 70 0.64 -6.16 -19.99
C PRO A 70 1.07 -4.68 -20.14
N PRO A 71 2.12 -4.21 -19.43
CA PRO A 71 2.52 -2.80 -19.46
C PRO A 71 2.76 -2.23 -20.86
N SER A 72 3.29 -3.04 -21.79
CA SER A 72 3.53 -2.67 -23.19
C SER A 72 2.26 -2.39 -23.99
N HIS A 73 1.10 -2.83 -23.53
CA HIS A 73 -0.19 -2.66 -24.20
C HIS A 73 -1.13 -1.71 -23.47
N LYS A 74 -0.73 -1.19 -22.30
CA LYS A 74 -1.55 -0.26 -21.52
C LYS A 74 -1.44 1.16 -22.07
N SER A 75 -2.51 1.66 -22.68
CA SER A 75 -2.56 3.03 -23.22
C SER A 75 -3.07 4.05 -22.22
N GLY A 76 -3.79 3.62 -21.18
CA GLY A 76 -4.33 4.52 -20.18
C GLY A 76 -4.83 3.84 -18.92
N SER A 77 -5.31 4.67 -18.00
CA SER A 77 -5.84 4.27 -16.70
C SER A 77 -7.15 4.99 -16.40
N ALA A 78 -8.06 4.31 -15.73
CA ALA A 78 -9.31 4.85 -15.22
C ALA A 78 -9.51 4.43 -13.76
N TYR A 79 -10.40 5.12 -13.05
CA TYR A 79 -10.75 4.81 -11.68
C TYR A 79 -12.27 4.88 -11.48
N PHE A 80 -12.97 3.89 -12.05
CA PHE A 80 -14.40 3.67 -11.85
C PHE A 80 -14.60 2.71 -10.68
N LYS A 81 -15.26 3.17 -9.62
CA LYS A 81 -15.45 2.34 -8.42
C LYS A 81 -16.79 1.64 -8.46
N SER A 82 -16.78 0.31 -8.29
CA SER A 82 -17.98 -0.53 -8.24
C SER A 82 -19.05 -0.05 -7.26
N THR A 83 -18.64 0.50 -6.10
CA THR A 83 -19.58 1.02 -5.09
C THR A 83 -20.47 2.14 -5.60
N ASP A 84 -20.00 2.90 -6.60
CA ASP A 84 -20.76 3.99 -7.18
C ASP A 84 -21.91 3.46 -8.06
N GLY A 85 -21.87 2.18 -8.47
CA GLY A 85 -22.91 1.47 -9.21
C GLY A 85 -23.73 0.47 -8.39
N HIS A 86 -23.54 0.39 -7.07
CA HIS A 86 -24.32 -0.51 -6.22
C HIS A 86 -25.80 -0.11 -6.22
N THR A 87 -26.67 -1.13 -6.11
CA THR A 87 -28.12 -0.95 -6.01
C THR A 87 -28.47 0.00 -4.87
N ASN A 88 -29.39 0.94 -5.13
CA ASN A 88 -29.82 2.04 -4.26
C ASN A 88 -28.80 3.16 -4.01
N GLU A 89 -27.51 2.93 -4.25
CA GLU A 89 -26.48 3.95 -4.11
C GLU A 89 -26.35 4.81 -5.36
N TRP A 90 -26.32 4.19 -6.57
CA TRP A 90 -26.06 4.78 -7.90
C TRP A 90 -25.67 6.26 -7.89
N THR A 91 -24.38 6.55 -8.09
CA THR A 91 -23.82 7.90 -8.01
C THR A 91 -22.89 8.23 -9.16
N PHE A 92 -22.84 9.50 -9.54
CA PHE A 92 -21.78 10.06 -10.38
C PHE A 92 -20.68 10.67 -9.50
N SER A 93 -19.43 10.23 -9.67
CA SER A 93 -18.34 10.71 -8.81
C SER A 93 -17.79 12.05 -9.27
N LEU A 94 -18.13 13.12 -8.53
CA LEU A 94 -17.53 14.47 -8.70
C LEU A 94 -16.04 14.57 -8.34
N ARG A 95 -15.42 13.47 -7.91
CA ARG A 95 -14.00 13.39 -7.56
C ARG A 95 -13.18 12.55 -8.54
N ARG A 96 -13.80 11.60 -9.23
CA ARG A 96 -13.13 10.66 -10.13
C ARG A 96 -13.76 10.83 -11.50
N LEU A 97 -13.45 11.96 -12.12
CA LEU A 97 -14.08 12.38 -13.37
C LEU A 97 -13.55 11.63 -14.59
N ASN A 98 -12.39 10.99 -14.47
CA ASN A 98 -11.78 10.17 -15.53
C ASN A 98 -11.55 10.94 -16.85
N TYR A 99 -11.17 12.22 -16.79
CA TYR A 99 -10.91 13.06 -17.98
C TYR A 99 -9.84 12.51 -18.91
N GLN A 100 -8.84 11.82 -18.37
CA GLN A 100 -7.82 11.14 -19.16
C GLN A 100 -8.41 10.08 -20.12
N VAL A 101 -9.58 9.52 -19.80
CA VAL A 101 -10.30 8.61 -20.71
C VAL A 101 -10.93 9.41 -21.86
N LEU A 102 -11.48 10.59 -21.59
CA LEU A 102 -12.04 11.47 -22.64
C LEU A 102 -10.97 11.91 -23.63
N GLU A 103 -9.79 12.30 -23.13
CA GLU A 103 -8.66 12.70 -23.98
C GLU A 103 -8.18 11.56 -24.87
N LEU A 104 -8.07 10.34 -24.31
CA LEU A 104 -7.70 9.15 -25.08
C LEU A 104 -8.77 8.80 -26.13
N VAL A 105 -10.05 8.80 -25.74
CA VAL A 105 -11.16 8.46 -26.64
C VAL A 105 -11.28 9.46 -27.78
N GLY A 106 -11.13 10.76 -27.51
CA GLY A 106 -11.16 11.79 -28.55
C GLY A 106 -10.02 11.64 -29.57
N ARG A 107 -8.86 11.10 -29.15
CA ARG A 107 -7.72 10.85 -30.05
C ARG A 107 -7.84 9.55 -30.83
N GLU A 108 -8.25 8.47 -30.17
CA GLU A 108 -8.24 7.11 -30.72
C GLU A 108 -9.64 6.65 -31.20
N SER A 109 -10.62 7.56 -31.16
CA SER A 109 -12.02 7.31 -31.52
C SER A 109 -12.72 6.20 -30.72
N GLY A 110 -12.21 5.82 -29.55
CA GLY A 110 -12.77 4.80 -28.68
C GLY A 110 -11.75 4.27 -27.67
N CYS A 111 -12.17 3.38 -26.78
CA CYS A 111 -11.24 2.62 -25.94
C CYS A 111 -11.85 1.31 -25.43
N VAL A 112 -11.00 0.43 -24.90
CA VAL A 112 -11.41 -0.77 -24.16
C VAL A 112 -11.06 -0.61 -22.69
N ILE A 113 -12.07 -0.50 -21.83
CA ILE A 113 -11.90 -0.44 -20.37
C ILE A 113 -11.97 -1.85 -19.81
N VAL A 114 -10.91 -2.26 -19.12
CA VAL A 114 -10.76 -3.62 -18.57
C VAL A 114 -10.97 -3.61 -17.07
N ASP A 115 -11.84 -4.50 -16.61
CA ASP A 115 -12.08 -4.75 -15.18
C ASP A 115 -12.45 -6.24 -14.98
N SER A 116 -12.49 -6.68 -13.72
CA SER A 116 -12.90 -8.05 -13.38
C SER A 116 -13.76 -8.06 -12.11
N THR A 117 -14.43 -9.18 -11.87
CA THR A 117 -15.20 -9.37 -10.64
C THR A 117 -15.11 -10.81 -10.18
N ARG A 118 -15.06 -11.01 -8.86
CA ARG A 118 -15.14 -12.34 -8.24
C ARG A 118 -16.56 -12.90 -8.24
N ARG A 119 -16.63 -14.22 -8.06
CA ARG A 119 -17.78 -15.10 -7.76
C ARG A 119 -19.19 -14.58 -8.06
N GLY A 120 -19.90 -15.34 -8.91
CA GLY A 120 -21.35 -15.28 -9.06
C GLY A 120 -21.86 -14.19 -10.00
N LYS A 121 -21.16 -13.04 -10.08
CA LYS A 121 -21.44 -11.98 -11.04
C LYS A 121 -20.81 -12.29 -12.40
N SER A 122 -21.53 -11.96 -13.48
CA SER A 122 -21.01 -12.01 -14.85
C SER A 122 -20.16 -10.79 -15.19
N MET A 123 -20.33 -9.69 -14.46
CA MET A 123 -19.75 -8.38 -14.75
C MET A 123 -19.64 -7.53 -13.48
N PRO A 124 -18.55 -6.76 -13.28
CA PRO A 124 -18.46 -5.81 -12.18
C PRO A 124 -19.47 -4.67 -12.31
N ASP A 125 -19.97 -4.16 -11.18
CA ASP A 125 -20.89 -3.00 -11.15
C ASP A 125 -20.26 -1.73 -11.76
N ALA A 126 -18.92 -1.64 -11.76
CA ALA A 126 -18.20 -0.58 -12.44
C ALA A 126 -18.50 -0.56 -13.95
N LEU A 127 -18.51 -1.73 -14.60
CA LEU A 127 -18.79 -1.86 -16.05
C LEU A 127 -20.29 -1.94 -16.36
N SER A 128 -21.10 -2.55 -15.49
CA SER A 128 -22.54 -2.69 -15.77
C SER A 128 -23.33 -1.39 -15.52
N LYS A 129 -22.86 -0.52 -14.61
CA LYS A 129 -23.60 0.67 -14.15
C LYS A 129 -22.74 1.93 -14.04
N THR A 130 -21.58 1.90 -13.37
CA THR A 130 -20.80 3.13 -13.10
C THR A 130 -20.30 3.82 -14.39
N VAL A 131 -19.67 3.08 -15.30
CA VAL A 131 -19.21 3.62 -16.58
C VAL A 131 -20.38 4.04 -17.48
N PRO A 132 -21.47 3.25 -17.60
CA PRO A 132 -22.70 3.71 -18.24
C PRO A 132 -23.28 5.03 -17.74
N ILE A 133 -23.39 5.20 -16.42
CA ILE A 133 -23.85 6.45 -15.79
C ILE A 133 -22.90 7.58 -16.21
N TRP A 134 -21.59 7.35 -16.13
CA TRP A 134 -20.60 8.34 -16.51
C TRP A 134 -20.72 8.73 -17.99
N CYS A 135 -20.83 7.77 -18.92
CA CYS A 135 -21.02 8.07 -20.35
C CYS A 135 -22.27 8.91 -20.59
N CYS A 136 -23.40 8.57 -19.95
CA CYS A 136 -24.67 9.30 -20.09
C CYS A 136 -24.55 10.74 -19.58
N VAL A 137 -23.97 10.93 -18.39
CA VAL A 137 -23.76 12.26 -17.80
C VAL A 137 -22.84 13.12 -18.67
N ILE A 138 -21.72 12.56 -19.16
CA ILE A 138 -20.81 13.29 -20.04
C ILE A 138 -21.49 13.64 -21.36
N ASN A 139 -22.23 12.72 -21.97
CA ASN A 139 -22.92 12.98 -23.23
C ASN A 139 -23.94 14.11 -23.08
N ARG A 140 -24.83 14.06 -22.08
CA ARG A 140 -25.82 15.12 -21.84
C ARG A 140 -25.19 16.47 -21.49
N ALA A 141 -24.04 16.46 -20.82
CA ALA A 141 -23.32 17.68 -20.48
C ALA A 141 -22.61 18.32 -21.68
N LEU A 142 -22.02 17.52 -22.58
CA LEU A 142 -21.21 18.02 -23.69
C LEU A 142 -21.99 18.18 -25.00
N PHE A 143 -23.05 17.41 -25.20
CA PHE A 143 -23.87 17.37 -26.42
C PHE A 143 -25.37 17.49 -26.07
N PRO A 144 -25.81 18.64 -25.51
CA PRO A 144 -27.17 18.80 -24.99
C PRO A 144 -28.27 18.82 -26.08
N GLU A 145 -27.90 18.81 -27.36
CA GLU A 145 -28.84 18.82 -28.48
C GLU A 145 -29.61 17.50 -28.63
N ASP A 146 -29.00 16.40 -28.18
CA ASP A 146 -29.61 15.06 -28.17
C ASP A 146 -29.96 14.64 -26.74
N ARG A 147 -31.01 13.81 -26.60
CA ARG A 147 -31.44 13.31 -25.28
C ARG A 147 -30.41 12.44 -24.58
N HIS A 148 -29.58 11.73 -25.34
CA HIS A 148 -28.61 10.74 -24.86
C HIS A 148 -29.15 9.82 -23.76
N GLU A 149 -29.83 8.75 -24.19
CA GLU A 149 -30.38 7.74 -23.27
C GLU A 149 -29.27 7.01 -22.51
N LEU A 150 -29.56 6.62 -21.26
CA LEU A 150 -28.70 5.70 -20.52
C LEU A 150 -28.68 4.35 -21.23
N TYR A 151 -27.50 3.76 -21.35
CA TYR A 151 -27.34 2.40 -21.89
C TYR A 151 -26.83 1.48 -20.78
N THR A 152 -27.60 0.47 -20.38
CA THR A 152 -27.16 -0.55 -19.42
C THR A 152 -27.27 -1.95 -20.02
N SER A 153 -26.41 -2.88 -19.58
CA SER A 153 -26.50 -4.28 -20.02
C SER A 153 -27.75 -4.97 -19.45
N PRO A 154 -28.71 -5.44 -20.29
CA PRO A 154 -29.91 -6.13 -19.81
C PRO A 154 -29.60 -7.46 -19.09
N GLN A 155 -28.41 -8.03 -19.31
CA GLN A 155 -27.98 -9.26 -18.64
C GLN A 155 -27.55 -9.02 -17.18
N ALA A 156 -27.24 -7.78 -16.81
CA ALA A 156 -26.69 -7.42 -15.50
C ALA A 156 -27.55 -6.40 -14.74
N VAL A 157 -28.41 -5.65 -15.43
CA VAL A 157 -29.22 -4.57 -14.87
C VAL A 157 -30.67 -4.80 -15.27
N SER A 158 -31.57 -4.88 -14.28
CA SER A 158 -33.02 -5.03 -14.55
C SER A 158 -33.62 -3.73 -15.09
N GLU A 159 -34.74 -3.81 -15.81
CA GLU A 159 -35.46 -2.63 -16.31
C GLU A 159 -35.86 -1.67 -15.17
N TYR A 160 -36.24 -2.21 -14.01
CA TYR A 160 -36.54 -1.41 -12.82
C TYR A 160 -35.31 -0.64 -12.32
N GLU A 161 -34.17 -1.32 -12.19
CA GLU A 161 -32.91 -0.68 -11.78
C GLU A 161 -32.48 0.37 -12.80
N HIS A 162 -32.57 0.06 -14.09
CA HIS A 162 -32.30 1.00 -15.18
C HIS A 162 -33.15 2.27 -15.05
N SER A 163 -34.47 2.16 -14.91
CA SER A 163 -35.37 3.31 -14.76
C SER A 163 -35.02 4.16 -13.53
N LYS A 164 -34.63 3.53 -12.43
CA LYS A 164 -34.23 4.23 -11.19
C LYS A 164 -32.90 4.96 -11.31
N ILE A 165 -31.98 4.44 -12.13
CA ILE A 165 -30.74 5.14 -12.46
C ILE A 165 -31.03 6.33 -13.37
N GLU A 166 -31.84 6.12 -14.41
CA GLU A 166 -32.23 7.16 -15.38
C GLU A 166 -32.87 8.38 -14.70
N GLU A 167 -33.74 8.16 -13.72
CA GLU A 167 -34.35 9.22 -12.89
C GLU A 167 -33.33 10.14 -12.19
N ARG A 168 -32.09 9.67 -11.97
CA ARG A 168 -31.04 10.42 -11.26
C ARG A 168 -30.05 11.12 -12.19
N ILE A 169 -30.08 10.83 -13.49
CA ILE A 169 -29.05 11.34 -14.42
C ILE A 169 -29.06 12.87 -14.48
N GLU A 170 -30.22 13.50 -14.52
CA GLU A 170 -30.31 14.98 -14.59
C GLU A 170 -29.67 15.67 -13.38
N ASP A 171 -29.87 15.12 -12.17
CA ASP A 171 -29.22 15.63 -10.96
C ASP A 171 -27.70 15.46 -11.01
N PHE A 172 -27.20 14.39 -11.64
CA PHE A 172 -25.77 14.18 -11.85
C PHE A 172 -25.18 15.14 -12.87
N VAL A 173 -25.88 15.39 -13.99
CA VAL A 173 -25.48 16.38 -15.01
C VAL A 173 -25.41 17.77 -14.37
N LYS A 174 -26.45 18.17 -13.64
CA LYS A 174 -26.48 19.43 -12.89
C LYS A 174 -25.32 19.52 -11.90
N SER A 175 -25.11 18.48 -11.09
CA SER A 175 -24.00 18.46 -10.13
C SER A 175 -22.64 18.55 -10.81
N PHE A 176 -22.45 17.88 -11.95
CA PHE A 176 -21.21 17.95 -12.73
C PHE A 176 -20.95 19.37 -13.24
N LEU A 177 -21.94 20.02 -13.83
CA LEU A 177 -21.81 21.37 -14.38
C LEU A 177 -21.64 22.43 -13.28
N GLU A 178 -22.46 22.40 -12.23
CA GLU A 178 -22.45 23.42 -11.17
C GLU A 178 -21.29 23.25 -10.20
N VAL A 179 -20.96 22.01 -9.84
CA VAL A 179 -19.87 21.71 -8.91
C VAL A 179 -18.56 21.65 -9.65
N CYS A 180 -18.39 20.79 -10.65
CA CYS A 180 -17.06 20.64 -11.25
C CYS A 180 -16.68 21.79 -12.20
N LYS A 181 -17.66 22.56 -12.70
CA LYS A 181 -17.48 23.66 -13.66
C LYS A 181 -16.49 23.30 -14.79
N PRO A 182 -16.73 22.19 -15.52
CA PRO A 182 -15.84 21.77 -16.60
C PRO A 182 -15.78 22.82 -17.71
N ASP A 183 -14.65 22.88 -18.42
CA ASP A 183 -14.59 23.55 -19.72
C ASP A 183 -15.31 22.68 -20.76
N VAL A 184 -16.62 22.92 -20.89
CA VAL A 184 -17.50 22.14 -21.77
C VAL A 184 -17.09 22.30 -23.24
N GLU A 185 -16.66 23.49 -23.65
CA GLU A 185 -16.30 23.76 -25.04
C GLU A 185 -15.00 23.02 -25.42
N ASP A 186 -13.98 23.06 -24.57
CA ASP A 186 -12.73 22.31 -24.79
C ASP A 186 -12.96 20.80 -24.79
N LEU A 187 -13.72 20.29 -23.81
CA LEU A 187 -14.04 18.86 -23.73
C LEU A 187 -14.85 18.41 -24.95
N ARG A 188 -15.84 19.18 -25.38
CA ARG A 188 -16.64 18.88 -26.57
C ARG A 188 -15.79 18.90 -27.83
N LYS A 189 -14.87 19.86 -27.97
CA LYS A 189 -13.94 19.95 -29.11
C LYS A 189 -12.97 18.76 -29.16
N LYS A 190 -12.49 18.31 -28.00
CA LYS A 190 -11.62 17.13 -27.90
C LYS A 190 -12.36 15.85 -28.22
N LEU A 191 -13.58 15.70 -27.72
CA LEU A 191 -14.34 14.46 -27.82
C LEU A 191 -15.10 14.31 -29.14
N GLN A 192 -15.66 15.38 -29.70
CA GLN A 192 -16.34 15.49 -31.00
C GLN A 192 -17.63 14.66 -31.18
N GLN A 193 -17.71 13.45 -30.64
CA GLN A 193 -18.89 12.57 -30.71
C GLN A 193 -19.27 12.01 -29.34
N PRO A 194 -20.53 11.63 -29.11
CA PRO A 194 -20.95 11.02 -27.85
C PRO A 194 -20.28 9.66 -27.62
N LEU A 195 -20.17 9.28 -26.35
CA LEU A 195 -19.68 7.98 -25.90
C LEU A 195 -20.80 6.93 -25.95
N ARG A 196 -20.48 5.68 -26.28
CA ARG A 196 -21.44 4.57 -26.15
C ARG A 196 -20.80 3.33 -25.50
N PRO A 197 -21.32 2.84 -24.37
CA PRO A 197 -20.81 1.62 -23.78
C PRO A 197 -21.16 0.38 -24.63
N VAL A 198 -20.20 -0.52 -24.78
CA VAL A 198 -20.35 -1.82 -25.47
C VAL A 198 -19.80 -2.91 -24.58
N TRP A 199 -20.62 -3.86 -24.14
CA TRP A 199 -20.19 -4.87 -23.17
C TRP A 199 -19.61 -6.12 -23.82
N VAL A 200 -18.43 -6.53 -23.36
CA VAL A 200 -17.74 -7.73 -23.84
C VAL A 200 -17.33 -8.59 -22.64
N THR A 201 -17.65 -9.88 -22.73
CA THR A 201 -17.34 -10.91 -21.72
C THR A 201 -16.72 -12.10 -22.43
N GLN A 202 -16.12 -13.05 -21.69
CA GLN A 202 -15.54 -14.26 -22.31
C GLN A 202 -16.56 -15.13 -23.07
N THR A 203 -17.86 -14.95 -22.84
CA THR A 203 -18.92 -15.65 -23.58
C THR A 203 -19.43 -14.85 -24.78
N SER A 204 -18.98 -13.60 -24.97
CA SER A 204 -19.35 -12.77 -26.10
C SER A 204 -18.64 -13.26 -27.38
N LEU A 205 -19.32 -13.13 -28.52
CA LEU A 205 -18.68 -13.35 -29.82
C LEU A 205 -17.74 -12.16 -30.11
N ILE A 206 -16.46 -12.45 -30.34
CA ILE A 206 -15.49 -11.45 -30.76
C ILE A 206 -15.68 -11.20 -32.27
N PRO A 207 -15.80 -9.95 -32.73
CA PRO A 207 -15.92 -9.63 -34.15
C PRO A 207 -14.73 -10.17 -34.95
N THR A 208 -15.00 -10.76 -36.11
CA THR A 208 -13.95 -11.20 -37.05
C THR A 208 -13.37 -10.04 -37.85
N GLU A 209 -14.14 -8.97 -38.04
CA GLU A 209 -13.73 -7.73 -38.69
C GLU A 209 -13.93 -6.57 -37.72
N THR A 210 -13.07 -5.57 -37.81
CA THR A 210 -13.13 -4.38 -36.96
C THR A 210 -14.45 -3.63 -37.18
N PRO A 211 -15.29 -3.50 -36.14
CA PRO A 211 -16.56 -2.79 -36.27
C PRO A 211 -16.35 -1.29 -36.52
N SER A 212 -17.20 -0.69 -37.33
CA SER A 212 -17.22 0.76 -37.56
C SER A 212 -18.35 1.44 -36.79
N PHE A 213 -18.05 2.56 -36.12
CA PHE A 213 -18.98 3.32 -35.30
C PHE A 213 -18.97 4.80 -35.72
N PRO A 214 -19.68 5.18 -36.80
CA PRO A 214 -19.56 6.52 -37.39
C PRO A 214 -20.19 7.66 -36.58
N HIS A 215 -21.03 7.35 -35.58
CA HIS A 215 -21.86 8.33 -34.87
C HIS A 215 -21.55 8.42 -33.36
N PHE A 216 -20.62 7.61 -32.86
CA PHE A 216 -20.26 7.60 -31.45
C PHE A 216 -18.90 6.94 -31.27
N HIS A 217 -18.23 7.28 -30.17
CA HIS A 217 -17.04 6.58 -29.74
C HIS A 217 -17.38 5.38 -28.85
N PRO A 218 -17.05 4.14 -29.25
CA PRO A 218 -17.27 2.97 -28.42
C PRO A 218 -16.38 3.02 -27.17
N VAL A 219 -17.00 2.83 -26.02
CA VAL A 219 -16.33 2.51 -24.76
C VAL A 219 -16.57 1.02 -24.50
N VAL A 220 -15.67 0.17 -24.98
CA VAL A 220 -15.79 -1.29 -24.87
C VAL A 220 -15.49 -1.70 -23.43
N LEU A 221 -16.51 -2.18 -22.72
CA LEU A 221 -16.45 -2.58 -21.32
C LEU A 221 -16.15 -4.07 -21.23
N CYS A 222 -14.86 -4.39 -21.12
CA CYS A 222 -14.33 -5.74 -21.16
C CYS A 222 -14.25 -6.33 -19.76
N THR A 223 -15.11 -7.31 -19.45
CA THR A 223 -14.94 -8.16 -18.26
C THR A 223 -13.89 -9.21 -18.54
N ALA A 224 -12.72 -9.08 -17.92
CA ALA A 224 -11.56 -9.91 -18.23
C ALA A 224 -11.79 -11.39 -17.93
N SER A 225 -12.34 -11.71 -16.74
CA SER A 225 -12.50 -13.09 -16.28
C SER A 225 -13.80 -13.75 -16.76
N ARG A 226 -13.75 -15.04 -17.06
CA ARG A 226 -14.97 -15.84 -17.29
C ARG A 226 -15.74 -16.05 -15.99
N ARG A 227 -17.07 -16.16 -16.12
CA ARG A 227 -17.94 -16.52 -15.01
C ARG A 227 -17.82 -18.01 -14.70
N VAL A 228 -17.51 -18.34 -13.45
CA VAL A 228 -17.50 -19.72 -12.94
C VAL A 228 -18.88 -20.05 -12.35
N GLN A 229 -19.49 -21.14 -12.82
CA GLN A 229 -20.77 -21.65 -12.31
C GLN A 229 -20.50 -22.76 -11.26
N GLY A 230 -20.23 -22.38 -10.02
CA GLY A 230 -19.99 -23.34 -8.92
C GLY A 230 -18.83 -22.96 -8.01
N ALA A 231 -18.20 -23.96 -7.38
CA ALA A 231 -17.01 -23.76 -6.55
C ALA A 231 -15.74 -23.72 -7.41
N GLU A 232 -14.84 -22.77 -7.15
CA GLU A 232 -13.56 -22.60 -7.87
C GLU A 232 -12.67 -23.85 -7.86
N ALA A 233 -12.80 -24.71 -6.84
CA ALA A 233 -12.08 -25.99 -6.76
C ALA A 233 -12.44 -26.95 -7.92
N SER A 234 -13.59 -26.76 -8.56
CA SER A 234 -14.05 -27.57 -9.70
C SER A 234 -13.49 -27.12 -11.05
N GLU A 235 -12.77 -25.99 -11.11
CA GLU A 235 -12.33 -25.35 -12.36
C GLU A 235 -10.86 -25.64 -12.69
N GLY A 236 -10.28 -26.70 -12.11
CA GLY A 236 -8.91 -27.12 -12.43
C GLY A 236 -7.84 -26.08 -12.07
N GLY A 237 -8.09 -25.25 -11.05
CA GLY A 237 -7.17 -24.19 -10.61
C GLY A 237 -7.43 -22.81 -11.23
N TYR A 238 -8.44 -22.64 -12.09
CA TYR A 238 -8.84 -21.32 -12.56
C TYR A 238 -9.60 -20.53 -11.49
N ILE A 239 -9.27 -19.24 -11.32
CA ILE A 239 -9.89 -18.33 -10.36
C ILE A 239 -10.49 -17.13 -11.11
N GLN A 240 -11.82 -17.04 -11.11
CA GLN A 240 -12.53 -15.86 -11.62
C GLN A 240 -12.15 -14.61 -10.81
N GLY A 241 -11.78 -13.53 -11.49
CA GLY A 241 -11.44 -12.27 -10.83
C GLY A 241 -10.20 -12.41 -9.94
N ALA A 242 -9.20 -13.18 -10.39
CA ALA A 242 -8.01 -13.52 -9.62
C ALA A 242 -7.28 -12.28 -9.05
N ALA A 243 -7.27 -11.17 -9.79
CA ALA A 243 -6.64 -9.91 -9.42
C ALA A 243 -7.51 -8.95 -8.58
N ASP A 244 -8.80 -9.26 -8.42
CA ASP A 244 -9.64 -8.54 -7.47
C ASP A 244 -9.11 -8.78 -6.04
N ASP A 245 -9.31 -7.84 -5.12
CA ASP A 245 -8.66 -7.77 -3.78
C ASP A 245 -7.24 -8.37 -3.71
N HIS A 246 -6.35 -7.95 -4.62
CA HIS A 246 -4.98 -8.46 -4.69
C HIS A 246 -4.17 -8.18 -3.44
N GLU A 247 -4.54 -7.16 -2.66
CA GLU A 247 -3.91 -6.80 -1.39
C GLU A 247 -3.91 -7.98 -0.38
N ALA A 248 -4.82 -8.95 -0.53
CA ALA A 248 -4.91 -10.13 0.34
C ALA A 248 -3.97 -11.29 -0.03
N TRP A 249 -3.38 -11.31 -1.24
CA TRP A 249 -2.59 -12.45 -1.72
C TRP A 249 -1.30 -12.08 -2.46
N ALA A 250 -1.18 -10.86 -2.97
CA ALA A 250 -0.09 -10.47 -3.86
C ALA A 250 1.26 -10.29 -3.14
N HIS A 251 1.30 -10.25 -1.80
CA HIS A 251 2.55 -10.05 -1.04
C HIS A 251 3.36 -8.81 -1.50
N GLY A 252 2.66 -7.73 -1.88
CA GLY A 252 3.26 -6.50 -2.41
C GLY A 252 3.59 -6.53 -3.90
N LEU A 253 3.45 -7.67 -4.57
CA LEU A 253 3.63 -7.79 -6.02
C LEU A 253 2.73 -6.79 -6.76
N THR A 254 3.33 -6.03 -7.68
CA THR A 254 2.62 -5.08 -8.54
C THR A 254 2.39 -5.71 -9.93
N PRO A 255 1.39 -5.22 -10.70
CA PRO A 255 1.17 -5.70 -12.06
C PRO A 255 2.42 -5.59 -12.95
N LYS A 256 3.19 -4.51 -12.80
CA LYS A 256 4.42 -4.29 -13.59
C LYS A 256 5.46 -5.36 -13.28
N VAL A 257 5.79 -5.56 -12.00
CA VAL A 257 6.75 -6.59 -11.57
C VAL A 257 6.30 -7.98 -12.00
N PHE A 258 5.00 -8.26 -11.88
CA PHE A 258 4.44 -9.52 -12.35
C PHE A 258 4.71 -9.73 -13.84
N TRP A 259 4.32 -8.78 -14.70
CA TRP A 259 4.49 -8.93 -16.14
C TRP A 259 5.95 -8.97 -16.59
N ASP A 260 6.83 -8.19 -15.96
CA ASP A 260 8.26 -8.19 -16.25
C ASP A 260 8.93 -9.53 -15.87
N ASN A 261 8.34 -10.28 -14.92
CA ASN A 261 8.90 -11.52 -14.37
C ASN A 261 7.93 -12.72 -14.48
N ALA A 262 6.96 -12.66 -15.40
CA ALA A 262 5.83 -13.60 -15.42
C ALA A 262 6.29 -15.06 -15.57
N ASN A 263 7.28 -15.31 -16.44
CA ASN A 263 7.83 -16.65 -16.66
C ASN A 263 8.45 -17.21 -15.39
N ALA A 264 9.28 -16.43 -14.69
CA ALA A 264 9.93 -16.85 -13.45
C ALA A 264 8.89 -17.14 -12.35
N LEU A 265 7.92 -16.24 -12.17
CA LEU A 265 6.86 -16.40 -11.17
C LEU A 265 5.96 -17.60 -11.43
N LEU A 266 5.61 -17.87 -12.70
CA LEU A 266 4.78 -19.02 -13.09
C LEU A 266 5.54 -20.35 -13.08
N SER A 267 6.87 -20.35 -13.23
CA SER A 267 7.69 -21.57 -13.15
C SER A 267 8.13 -21.92 -11.73
N THR A 268 7.98 -21.00 -10.77
CA THR A 268 8.43 -21.18 -9.39
C THR A 268 7.42 -21.99 -8.59
N ASN A 269 7.90 -22.86 -7.70
CA ASN A 269 7.04 -23.64 -6.82
C ASN A 269 6.26 -22.73 -5.86
N GLU A 270 5.01 -23.07 -5.54
CA GLU A 270 4.12 -22.24 -4.70
C GLU A 270 4.76 -21.81 -3.38
N ASP A 271 5.53 -22.69 -2.73
CA ASP A 271 6.19 -22.41 -1.45
C ASP A 271 7.34 -21.38 -1.56
N GLU A 272 7.91 -21.20 -2.75
CA GLU A 272 9.04 -20.31 -3.04
C GLU A 272 8.58 -18.97 -3.65
N ILE A 273 7.36 -18.89 -4.20
CA ILE A 273 6.82 -17.68 -4.83
C ILE A 273 6.88 -16.46 -3.90
N PRO A 274 6.48 -16.52 -2.61
CA PRO A 274 6.55 -15.35 -1.73
C PRO A 274 7.98 -14.81 -1.55
N SER A 275 8.97 -15.69 -1.44
CA SER A 275 10.38 -15.29 -1.34
C SER A 275 10.89 -14.67 -2.64
N LEU A 276 10.52 -15.22 -3.79
CA LEU A 276 10.83 -14.64 -5.09
C LEU A 276 10.19 -13.25 -5.26
N ILE A 277 8.94 -13.07 -4.83
CA ILE A 277 8.27 -11.76 -4.85
C ILE A 277 9.07 -10.74 -4.02
N SER A 278 9.50 -11.10 -2.81
CA SER A 278 10.33 -10.20 -1.98
C SER A 278 11.65 -9.83 -2.68
N GLU A 279 12.35 -10.80 -3.27
CA GLU A 279 13.59 -10.55 -4.01
C GLU A 279 13.38 -9.64 -5.23
N LEU A 280 12.29 -9.83 -5.98
CA LEU A 280 11.95 -9.00 -7.13
C LEU A 280 11.63 -7.57 -6.72
N LEU A 281 10.93 -7.37 -5.59
CA LEU A 281 10.60 -6.05 -5.07
C LEU A 281 11.84 -5.30 -4.55
N GLU A 282 12.84 -6.01 -4.02
CA GLU A 282 14.13 -5.41 -3.61
C GLU A 282 14.99 -5.00 -4.81
N LYS A 283 14.96 -5.81 -5.89
CA LYS A 283 15.69 -5.53 -7.13
C LYS A 283 15.03 -4.46 -7.99
N GLU A 284 13.72 -4.29 -7.89
CA GLU A 284 13.04 -3.18 -8.53
C GLU A 284 13.51 -1.88 -7.89
N LYS A 285 14.35 -1.12 -8.61
CA LYS A 285 14.57 0.29 -8.28
C LYS A 285 13.18 0.90 -8.19
N GLY A 286 12.79 1.30 -6.97
CA GLY A 286 11.45 1.84 -6.71
C GLY A 286 11.10 2.82 -7.82
N PRO A 287 9.86 2.79 -8.34
CA PRO A 287 9.46 3.56 -9.51
C PRO A 287 10.06 4.96 -9.47
N GLU A 288 10.67 5.40 -10.58
CA GLU A 288 11.00 6.79 -10.84
C GLU A 288 9.70 7.60 -10.78
N PHE A 289 9.24 7.94 -9.58
CA PHE A 289 8.05 8.75 -9.39
C PHE A 289 8.44 10.19 -9.67
N THR A 290 8.31 10.56 -10.94
CA THR A 290 8.34 11.95 -11.36
C THR A 290 7.26 12.72 -10.60
N PRO A 291 7.60 13.84 -9.93
CA PRO A 291 6.63 14.68 -9.26
C PRO A 291 5.48 15.06 -10.20
N THR A 292 4.24 14.86 -9.75
CA THR A 292 3.05 15.15 -10.56
C THR A 292 2.64 16.60 -10.37
N LEU A 293 2.64 17.38 -11.47
CA LEU A 293 2.10 18.74 -11.48
C LEU A 293 0.57 18.72 -11.29
N VAL A 294 0.07 19.50 -10.35
CA VAL A 294 -1.36 19.68 -10.10
C VAL A 294 -1.90 20.79 -10.99
N LYS A 295 -2.52 20.45 -12.12
CA LYS A 295 -3.19 21.41 -13.00
C LYS A 295 -4.48 21.94 -12.36
N PRO A 296 -4.90 23.19 -12.63
CA PRO A 296 -4.32 24.17 -13.56
C PRO A 296 -3.12 24.96 -13.02
N THR A 297 -2.61 24.65 -11.81
CA THR A 297 -1.40 25.32 -11.33
C THR A 297 -0.22 25.02 -12.25
N SER A 298 0.75 25.94 -12.28
CA SER A 298 1.98 25.79 -13.05
C SER A 298 3.17 25.32 -12.20
N ASN A 299 3.02 25.29 -10.88
CA ASN A 299 4.13 25.20 -9.95
C ASN A 299 3.87 24.38 -8.67
N LEU A 300 2.71 23.73 -8.49
CA LEU A 300 2.45 22.82 -7.36
C LEU A 300 2.60 21.35 -7.76
N PHE A 301 3.51 20.63 -7.11
CA PHE A 301 3.84 19.25 -7.41
C PHE A 301 3.59 18.32 -6.22
N ILE A 302 3.13 17.10 -6.51
CA ILE A 302 2.94 16.04 -5.51
C ILE A 302 3.87 14.87 -5.82
N SER A 303 4.58 14.36 -4.81
CA SER A 303 5.43 13.17 -4.98
C SER A 303 5.48 12.28 -3.72
N SER A 304 6.04 11.08 -3.89
CA SER A 304 6.51 10.27 -2.77
C SER A 304 7.66 10.98 -2.06
N SER A 305 7.86 10.70 -0.77
CA SER A 305 9.07 11.12 -0.04
C SER A 305 10.22 10.12 -0.19
N GLN A 306 9.98 8.96 -0.80
CA GLN A 306 11.00 7.96 -1.09
C GLN A 306 11.72 8.33 -2.39
N ASN A 307 13.06 8.37 -2.37
CA ASN A 307 13.91 8.68 -3.54
C ASN A 307 13.54 9.98 -4.26
N VAL A 308 13.06 10.99 -3.53
CA VAL A 308 12.64 12.26 -4.13
C VAL A 308 13.83 13.20 -4.31
N GLU A 309 14.05 13.63 -5.55
CA GLU A 309 15.01 14.70 -5.86
C GLU A 309 14.42 16.04 -5.43
N VAL A 310 14.79 16.50 -4.24
CA VAL A 310 14.35 17.78 -3.69
C VAL A 310 15.01 18.99 -4.36
N GLU A 311 16.10 18.77 -5.09
CA GLU A 311 16.99 19.83 -5.60
C GLU A 311 16.34 20.74 -6.66
N GLY A 312 15.34 20.21 -7.39
CA GLY A 312 14.61 20.93 -8.42
C GLY A 312 13.54 21.91 -7.92
N PHE A 313 13.26 21.97 -6.61
CA PHE A 313 12.12 22.72 -6.06
C PHE A 313 12.55 23.88 -5.16
N ASP A 314 11.82 25.00 -5.17
CA ASP A 314 12.10 26.18 -4.35
C ASP A 314 11.54 26.08 -2.93
N LEU A 315 10.44 25.37 -2.80
CA LEU A 315 9.73 25.18 -1.55
C LEU A 315 9.31 23.72 -1.40
N ILE A 316 9.54 23.17 -0.21
CA ILE A 316 9.28 21.76 0.07
C ILE A 316 8.44 21.64 1.33
N ILE A 317 7.34 20.88 1.23
CA ILE A 317 6.48 20.51 2.36
C ILE A 317 6.46 18.99 2.46
N SER A 318 6.95 18.44 3.57
CA SER A 318 6.99 16.98 3.76
C SER A 318 6.09 16.53 4.90
N CYS A 319 5.29 15.50 4.64
CA CYS A 319 4.41 14.86 5.62
C CYS A 319 5.08 13.58 6.15
N THR A 320 6.15 13.72 6.94
CA THR A 320 7.00 12.62 7.41
C THR A 320 7.37 12.81 8.89
N LEU A 321 7.66 11.71 9.59
CA LEU A 321 8.14 11.76 10.98
C LEU A 321 9.56 12.35 11.09
N SER A 322 10.45 11.98 10.17
CA SER A 322 11.81 12.51 10.07
C SER A 322 11.89 13.58 8.98
N PRO A 323 12.73 14.61 9.14
CA PRO A 323 13.04 15.56 8.07
C PRO A 323 13.57 14.83 6.82
N LEU A 324 13.35 15.40 5.65
CA LEU A 324 14.02 14.94 4.44
C LEU A 324 15.52 15.28 4.51
N SER A 325 16.34 14.42 3.93
CA SER A 325 17.77 14.61 3.84
C SER A 325 18.21 15.17 2.49
N THR A 326 19.29 15.94 2.49
CA THR A 326 19.99 16.38 1.27
C THR A 326 21.50 16.29 1.48
N SER A 327 22.23 16.00 0.41
CA SER A 327 23.70 16.04 0.36
C SER A 327 24.25 17.43 0.03
N ASN A 328 23.39 18.38 -0.36
CA ASN A 328 23.80 19.71 -0.79
C ASN A 328 23.69 20.72 0.37
N ALA A 329 24.83 21.12 0.93
CA ALA A 329 24.90 22.04 2.06
C ALA A 329 24.36 23.45 1.77
N ASP A 330 24.46 23.91 0.52
CA ASP A 330 23.91 25.21 0.10
C ASP A 330 22.37 25.17 0.02
N PHE A 331 21.82 23.99 -0.20
CA PHE A 331 20.38 23.74 -0.28
C PHE A 331 19.68 23.92 1.08
N ILE A 332 20.37 23.60 2.17
CA ILE A 332 19.87 23.74 3.55
C ILE A 332 19.69 25.21 3.96
N LYS A 333 20.54 26.10 3.43
CA LYS A 333 20.54 27.53 3.79
C LYS A 333 19.57 28.37 2.96
N THR A 334 19.25 27.92 1.74
CA THR A 334 18.59 28.76 0.73
C THR A 334 17.13 28.41 0.48
N LYS A 335 16.71 27.16 0.74
CA LYS A 335 15.36 26.68 0.41
C LYS A 335 14.40 26.77 1.58
N LYS A 336 13.12 26.97 1.25
CA LYS A 336 12.03 27.10 2.21
C LYS A 336 11.43 25.72 2.47
N TYR A 337 11.68 25.18 3.65
CA TYR A 337 11.22 23.85 4.03
C TYR A 337 10.21 23.92 5.18
N LEU A 338 9.17 23.08 5.10
CA LEU A 338 8.22 22.84 6.17
C LEU A 338 8.02 21.35 6.37
N GLN A 339 8.41 20.85 7.54
CA GLN A 339 8.05 19.51 7.96
C GLN A 339 6.73 19.53 8.72
N LEU A 340 5.76 18.78 8.20
CA LEU A 340 4.53 18.41 8.91
C LEU A 340 4.74 17.02 9.51
N GLN A 341 4.92 16.97 10.82
CA GLN A 341 5.25 15.73 11.54
C GLN A 341 4.04 14.79 11.56
N CYS A 342 3.96 13.89 10.57
CA CYS A 342 2.85 12.96 10.41
C CYS A 342 3.36 11.52 10.45
N GLN A 343 2.66 10.66 11.22
CA GLN A 343 2.83 9.21 11.13
C GLN A 343 2.31 8.67 9.79
N THR A 344 2.50 7.36 9.54
CA THR A 344 1.92 6.71 8.36
C THR A 344 0.47 6.26 8.63
N ASN A 345 -0.27 5.98 7.56
CA ASN A 345 -1.62 5.41 7.61
C ASN A 345 -2.63 6.27 8.41
N LYS A 346 -3.58 5.61 9.09
CA LYS A 346 -4.69 6.26 9.81
C LYS A 346 -4.22 7.25 10.88
N LEU A 347 -3.07 6.99 11.51
CA LEU A 347 -2.49 7.89 12.52
C LEU A 347 -1.98 9.17 11.85
N GLY A 348 -1.37 9.05 10.67
CA GLY A 348 -0.97 10.19 9.85
C GLY A 348 -2.11 11.15 9.54
N SER A 349 -3.29 10.65 9.16
CA SER A 349 -4.45 11.52 8.90
C SER A 349 -4.93 12.27 10.14
N ARG A 350 -4.79 11.67 11.34
CA ARG A 350 -5.12 12.34 12.61
C ARG A 350 -4.12 13.46 12.89
N ASP A 351 -2.83 13.17 12.77
CA ASP A 351 -1.76 14.14 13.01
C ASP A 351 -1.84 15.30 12.00
N LEU A 352 -2.19 15.01 10.74
CA LEU A 352 -2.38 16.00 9.70
C LEU A 352 -3.38 17.10 10.11
N ARG A 353 -4.48 16.75 10.80
CA ARG A 353 -5.49 17.74 11.24
C ARG A 353 -4.87 18.86 12.09
N SER A 354 -3.95 18.52 12.99
CA SER A 354 -3.25 19.53 13.79
C SER A 354 -2.11 20.16 12.99
N GLN A 355 -1.37 19.41 12.19
CA GLN A 355 -0.21 19.93 11.46
C GLN A 355 -0.60 20.97 10.38
N LEU A 356 -1.79 20.88 9.78
CA LEU A 356 -2.26 21.84 8.75
C LEU A 356 -2.32 23.29 9.23
N GLN A 357 -2.45 23.53 10.54
CA GLN A 357 -2.47 24.89 11.10
C GLN A 357 -1.16 25.68 10.92
N HIS A 358 -0.06 25.00 10.60
CA HIS A 358 1.22 25.64 10.31
C HIS A 358 1.30 26.23 8.90
N LEU A 359 0.42 25.82 7.97
CA LEU A 359 0.44 26.29 6.59
C LEU A 359 0.27 27.82 6.47
N PRO A 360 -0.73 28.47 7.11
CA PRO A 360 -0.89 29.92 6.99
C PRO A 360 0.30 30.72 7.48
N SER A 361 0.83 30.40 8.67
CA SER A 361 2.01 31.08 9.20
C SER A 361 3.24 30.87 8.33
N PHE A 362 3.39 29.68 7.75
CA PHE A 362 4.50 29.39 6.85
C PHE A 362 4.37 30.19 5.56
N PHE A 363 3.20 30.17 4.89
CA PHE A 363 2.97 30.87 3.64
C PHE A 363 3.16 32.39 3.74
N GLN A 364 2.72 33.00 4.85
CA GLN A 364 2.88 34.44 5.09
C GLN A 364 4.36 34.90 5.13
N GLN A 365 5.29 34.01 5.50
CA GLN A 365 6.72 34.31 5.54
C GLN A 365 7.40 34.20 4.16
N LEU A 366 6.66 33.79 3.13
CA LEU A 366 7.20 33.52 1.81
C LEU A 366 6.90 34.66 0.84
N SER A 367 7.84 34.91 -0.07
CA SER A 367 7.58 35.60 -1.33
C SER A 367 7.34 34.54 -2.40
N ILE A 368 6.06 34.28 -2.72
CA ILE A 368 5.67 33.35 -3.78
C ILE A 368 5.47 34.14 -5.07
N THR A 369 6.05 33.63 -6.15
CA THR A 369 5.83 34.13 -7.51
C THR A 369 5.38 32.98 -8.40
N PHE A 370 4.92 33.26 -9.61
CA PHE A 370 4.57 32.24 -10.61
C PHE A 370 5.72 31.28 -10.97
N ARG A 371 6.98 31.65 -10.65
CA ARG A 371 8.17 30.81 -10.88
C ARG A 371 8.53 29.92 -9.69
N THR A 372 7.94 30.16 -8.51
CA THR A 372 8.30 29.45 -7.27
C THR A 372 7.75 28.03 -7.32
N SER A 373 8.61 27.05 -7.49
CA SER A 373 8.23 25.63 -7.56
C SER A 373 8.00 25.04 -6.16
N ILE A 374 6.83 24.46 -5.94
CA ILE A 374 6.37 23.91 -4.65
C ILE A 374 6.22 22.40 -4.75
N LEU A 375 6.96 21.66 -3.93
CA LEU A 375 6.84 20.21 -3.79
C LEU A 375 6.15 19.84 -2.48
N VAL A 376 5.10 19.04 -2.56
CA VAL A 376 4.44 18.41 -1.41
C VAL A 376 4.63 16.91 -1.47
N CYS A 377 5.18 16.31 -0.41
CA CYS A 377 5.47 14.88 -0.41
C CYS A 377 5.05 14.16 0.88
N CYS A 378 4.81 12.86 0.76
CA CYS A 378 4.56 11.94 1.86
C CYS A 378 5.05 10.53 1.45
N PRO A 379 5.18 9.55 2.37
CA PRO A 379 5.75 8.23 2.06
C PRO A 379 5.11 7.49 0.89
N THR A 380 3.82 7.70 0.64
CA THR A 380 3.10 7.04 -0.46
C THR A 380 2.93 7.93 -1.70
N GLY A 381 3.10 9.25 -1.55
CA GLY A 381 2.77 10.26 -2.56
C GLY A 381 1.30 10.37 -2.94
N LYS A 382 0.39 9.60 -2.31
CA LYS A 382 -1.00 9.45 -2.77
C LYS A 382 -2.06 9.79 -1.71
N ASP A 383 -1.67 10.05 -0.46
CA ASP A 383 -2.60 10.27 0.65
C ASP A 383 -2.38 11.62 1.37
N LEU A 384 -1.44 11.69 2.31
CA LEU A 384 -1.25 12.90 3.13
C LEU A 384 -0.79 14.10 2.31
N SER A 385 0.12 13.89 1.36
CA SER A 385 0.57 14.93 0.43
C SER A 385 -0.59 15.50 -0.38
N VAL A 386 -1.52 14.65 -0.81
CA VAL A 386 -2.75 15.08 -1.49
C VAL A 386 -3.65 15.91 -0.58
N GLY A 387 -3.76 15.53 0.70
CA GLY A 387 -4.49 16.32 1.70
C GLY A 387 -3.90 17.71 1.94
N VAL A 388 -2.56 17.82 2.03
CA VAL A 388 -1.86 19.10 2.19
C VAL A 388 -1.99 19.95 0.93
N SER A 389 -1.78 19.38 -0.26
CA SER A 389 -1.98 20.10 -1.51
C SER A 389 -3.42 20.58 -1.67
N LEU A 390 -4.41 19.79 -1.24
CA LEU A 390 -5.81 20.23 -1.23
C LEU A 390 -6.03 21.43 -0.30
N ALA A 391 -5.44 21.42 0.90
CA ALA A 391 -5.50 22.59 1.79
C ALA A 391 -4.85 23.82 1.16
N ILE A 392 -3.71 23.66 0.47
CA ILE A 392 -3.04 24.74 -0.25
C ILE A 392 -3.94 25.29 -1.36
N LEU A 393 -4.52 24.41 -2.20
CA LEU A 393 -5.43 24.80 -3.27
C LEU A 393 -6.65 25.58 -2.74
N CYS A 394 -7.19 25.17 -1.59
CA CYS A 394 -8.36 25.84 -1.01
C CYS A 394 -8.01 27.20 -0.39
N LEU A 395 -6.83 27.35 0.21
CA LEU A 395 -6.46 28.55 0.96
C LEU A 395 -5.74 29.59 0.10
N PHE A 396 -4.85 29.18 -0.79
CA PHE A 396 -3.84 30.06 -1.40
C PHE A 396 -3.91 30.13 -2.93
N VAL A 397 -4.84 29.43 -3.57
CA VAL A 397 -4.91 29.33 -5.03
C VAL A 397 -6.22 29.89 -5.56
N ASN A 398 -6.14 30.77 -6.56
CA ASN A 398 -7.31 31.34 -7.22
C ASN A 398 -7.90 30.39 -8.29
N ASP A 399 -8.95 30.82 -8.98
CA ASP A 399 -9.63 29.98 -10.00
C ASP A 399 -8.79 29.78 -11.27
N ASP A 400 -7.82 30.66 -11.53
CA ASP A 400 -6.88 30.55 -12.65
C ASP A 400 -5.66 29.65 -12.34
N GLY A 401 -5.57 29.12 -11.11
CA GLY A 401 -4.47 28.25 -10.69
C GLY A 401 -3.22 28.98 -10.19
N GLU A 402 -3.29 30.29 -9.97
CA GLU A 402 -2.18 31.09 -9.46
C GLU A 402 -2.09 30.99 -7.93
N ILE A 403 -0.88 30.78 -7.42
CA ILE A 403 -0.61 30.59 -5.99
C ILE A 403 -0.14 31.92 -5.38
N SER A 404 -0.78 32.31 -4.27
CA SER A 404 -0.43 33.47 -3.45
C SER A 404 0.20 33.07 -2.11
N ASN A 405 0.89 34.00 -1.47
CA ASN A 405 1.36 33.86 -0.09
C ASN A 405 0.30 34.30 0.95
N VAL A 406 -0.79 34.92 0.50
CA VAL A 406 -1.92 35.36 1.35
C VAL A 406 -3.14 34.48 1.04
N PRO A 407 -3.93 34.09 2.05
CA PRO A 407 -5.17 33.38 1.81
C PRO A 407 -6.10 34.16 0.88
N THR A 408 -6.77 33.48 -0.06
CA THR A 408 -7.67 34.09 -1.04
C THR A 408 -8.91 34.74 -0.41
N GLY A 409 -9.26 34.34 0.83
CA GLY A 409 -10.43 34.83 1.54
C GLY A 409 -11.76 34.30 1.00
N CYS A 410 -11.73 33.37 0.04
CA CYS A 410 -12.93 32.73 -0.49
C CYS A 410 -13.66 31.93 0.60
N LYS A 411 -15.00 31.88 0.53
CA LYS A 411 -15.79 31.03 1.42
C LYS A 411 -15.50 29.56 1.08
N ILE A 412 -14.93 28.83 2.03
CA ILE A 412 -14.61 27.41 1.88
C ILE A 412 -15.77 26.58 2.42
N ASP A 413 -16.44 25.85 1.52
CA ASP A 413 -17.45 24.86 1.85
C ASP A 413 -17.13 23.49 1.23
N LYS A 414 -17.97 22.48 1.51
CA LYS A 414 -17.78 21.11 1.00
C LYS A 414 -17.78 21.06 -0.53
N THR A 415 -18.47 21.98 -1.20
CA THR A 415 -18.55 22.03 -2.66
C THR A 415 -17.24 22.58 -3.23
N PHE A 416 -16.72 23.66 -2.65
CA PHE A 416 -15.44 24.25 -3.01
C PHE A 416 -14.26 23.28 -2.79
N ILE A 417 -14.26 22.55 -1.66
CA ILE A 417 -13.23 21.53 -1.41
C ILE A 417 -13.28 20.40 -2.45
N LYS A 418 -14.49 19.98 -2.86
CA LYS A 418 -14.65 18.97 -3.93
C LYS A 418 -14.13 19.49 -5.27
N GLN A 419 -14.39 20.75 -5.60
CA GLN A 419 -13.86 21.42 -6.80
C GLN A 419 -12.33 21.36 -6.84
N ARG A 420 -11.67 21.83 -5.77
CA ARG A 420 -10.20 21.81 -5.68
C ARG A 420 -9.61 20.40 -5.65
N LEU A 421 -10.32 19.45 -5.06
CA LEU A 421 -9.89 18.04 -5.09
C LEU A 421 -9.96 17.46 -6.51
N ALA A 422 -10.97 17.84 -7.31
CA ALA A 422 -11.07 17.40 -8.69
C ALA A 422 -9.84 17.81 -9.52
N TRP A 423 -9.24 18.98 -9.26
CA TRP A 423 -8.00 19.43 -9.91
C TRP A 423 -6.83 18.47 -9.68
N ILE A 424 -6.72 17.93 -8.45
CA ILE A 424 -5.67 16.96 -8.12
C ILE A 424 -5.94 15.61 -8.81
N THR A 425 -7.17 15.10 -8.71
CA THR A 425 -7.51 13.77 -9.23
C THR A 425 -7.58 13.71 -10.75
N THR A 426 -7.84 14.84 -11.44
CA THR A 426 -7.73 14.93 -12.91
C THR A 426 -6.29 15.06 -13.38
N SER A 427 -5.39 15.62 -12.55
CA SER A 427 -3.96 15.69 -12.86
C SER A 427 -3.30 14.33 -12.82
N ALA A 428 -3.68 13.47 -11.86
CA ALA A 428 -3.38 12.05 -11.88
C ALA A 428 -4.42 11.24 -11.09
N PRO A 429 -5.05 10.20 -11.69
CA PRO A 429 -6.13 9.44 -11.05
C PRO A 429 -5.75 8.74 -9.73
N MET A 430 -4.46 8.43 -9.58
CA MET A 430 -3.87 7.81 -8.39
C MET A 430 -3.73 8.76 -7.20
N LEU A 431 -3.85 10.07 -7.39
CA LEU A 431 -3.79 11.08 -6.34
C LEU A 431 -5.17 11.28 -5.70
N ASN A 432 -5.60 10.29 -4.93
CA ASN A 432 -6.92 10.29 -4.28
C ASN A 432 -6.77 9.99 -2.78
N PRO A 433 -7.00 10.98 -1.90
CA PRO A 433 -6.71 10.84 -0.49
C PRO A 433 -7.69 9.87 0.18
N SER A 434 -7.25 9.26 1.28
CA SER A 434 -8.12 8.42 2.10
C SER A 434 -9.28 9.23 2.69
N ARG A 435 -10.37 8.54 3.06
CA ARG A 435 -11.52 9.19 3.72
C ARG A 435 -11.09 9.89 5.02
N GLN A 436 -10.15 9.30 5.75
CA GLN A 436 -9.60 9.86 6.98
C GLN A 436 -8.83 11.15 6.71
N THR A 437 -7.96 11.17 5.71
CA THR A 437 -7.22 12.38 5.28
C THR A 437 -8.17 13.48 4.83
N LEU A 438 -9.18 13.15 4.02
CA LEU A 438 -10.17 14.14 3.58
C LEU A 438 -11.00 14.69 4.74
N ASN A 439 -11.35 13.85 5.73
CA ASN A 439 -12.02 14.31 6.95
C ASN A 439 -11.14 15.26 7.77
N ALA A 440 -9.82 14.99 7.86
CA ALA A 440 -8.88 15.87 8.55
C ALA A 440 -8.78 17.24 7.87
N VAL A 441 -8.67 17.27 6.54
CA VAL A 441 -8.66 18.50 5.74
C VAL A 441 -9.98 19.27 5.90
N ASN A 442 -11.12 18.58 5.78
CA ASN A 442 -12.43 19.21 5.97
C ASN A 442 -12.58 19.84 7.36
N ALA A 443 -12.11 19.15 8.40
CA ALA A 443 -12.23 19.65 9.77
C ALA A 443 -11.29 20.84 10.05
N PHE A 444 -10.18 20.96 9.31
CA PHE A 444 -9.30 22.12 9.34
C PHE A 444 -9.89 23.31 8.56
N LEU A 445 -10.38 23.06 7.34
CA LEU A 445 -10.88 24.11 6.44
C LEU A 445 -12.29 24.61 6.80
N MET A 446 -13.09 23.79 7.48
CA MET A 446 -14.47 24.10 7.89
C MET A 446 -14.67 23.74 9.38
N PRO A 447 -14.04 24.48 10.31
CA PRO A 447 -14.18 24.22 11.75
C PRO A 447 -15.63 24.43 12.22
N ASP A 448 -16.16 23.54 13.08
CA ASP A 448 -17.50 23.72 13.67
C ASP A 448 -17.44 24.88 14.68
N PRO A 449 -18.27 25.93 14.56
CA PRO A 449 -18.31 27.04 15.51
C PRO A 449 -18.57 26.62 16.97
N ARG A 450 -19.11 25.41 17.19
CA ARG A 450 -19.44 24.85 18.51
C ARG A 450 -18.36 23.93 19.07
N GLU A 451 -17.38 23.53 18.27
CA GLU A 451 -16.17 22.89 18.80
C GLU A 451 -15.31 24.00 19.42
N HIS A 452 -15.51 24.29 20.70
CA HIS A 452 -14.49 24.98 21.50
C HIS A 452 -13.23 24.11 21.48
N THR A 453 -12.31 24.40 20.56
CA THR A 453 -10.98 23.81 20.58
C THR A 453 -10.37 24.13 21.93
N LYS A 454 -10.20 23.11 22.78
CA LYS A 454 -9.25 23.20 23.90
C LYS A 454 -7.94 23.77 23.33
N PRO A 455 -7.27 24.71 24.03
CA PRO A 455 -5.98 25.19 23.58
C PRO A 455 -5.12 23.97 23.27
N PRO A 456 -4.48 23.90 22.10
CA PRO A 456 -3.72 22.73 21.71
C PRO A 456 -2.72 22.41 22.83
N SER A 457 -2.69 21.16 23.29
CA SER A 457 -1.47 20.62 23.90
C SER A 457 -0.31 21.00 22.99
N ALA A 458 0.72 21.65 23.54
CA ALA A 458 1.80 22.30 22.80
C ALA A 458 2.13 21.55 21.51
N ILE A 459 1.66 22.08 20.38
CA ILE A 459 1.94 21.48 19.07
C ILE A 459 3.45 21.64 18.89
N PRO A 460 4.20 20.56 18.61
CA PRO A 460 5.62 20.67 18.32
C PRO A 460 5.83 21.73 17.24
N SER A 461 6.76 22.65 17.46
CA SER A 461 7.10 23.62 16.43
C SER A 461 7.52 22.88 15.16
N PRO A 462 7.03 23.28 13.98
CA PRO A 462 7.40 22.62 12.74
C PRO A 462 8.90 22.81 12.51
N ILE A 463 9.56 21.76 12.00
CA ILE A 463 10.96 21.82 11.62
C ILE A 463 11.05 22.49 10.24
N THR A 464 11.88 23.52 10.14
CA THR A 464 12.02 24.35 8.93
C THR A 464 13.34 24.16 8.19
N GLN A 465 14.17 23.20 8.62
CA GLN A 465 15.45 22.87 8.00
C GLN A 465 15.52 21.40 7.58
N LEU A 466 16.14 21.15 6.42
CA LEU A 466 16.45 19.80 5.92
C LEU A 466 17.58 19.16 6.75
N ALA A 467 17.60 17.83 6.83
CA ALA A 467 18.71 17.11 7.41
C ALA A 467 19.91 17.06 6.43
N TYR A 468 21.12 17.33 6.92
CA TYR A 468 22.35 17.18 6.12
C TYR A 468 22.88 15.74 6.21
N THR A 469 23.18 15.13 5.07
CA THR A 469 23.91 13.86 5.01
C THR A 469 25.29 14.14 4.43
N ALA A 470 26.34 14.01 5.24
CA ALA A 470 27.70 14.14 4.73
C ALA A 470 28.03 12.94 3.82
N PRO A 471 28.77 13.14 2.71
CA PRO A 471 29.30 12.01 1.94
C PRO A 471 30.25 11.20 2.82
N GLU A 472 30.01 9.88 2.89
CA GLU A 472 30.73 8.98 3.79
C GLU A 472 32.23 8.93 3.46
N HIS A 473 33.06 9.40 4.39
CA HIS A 473 34.43 8.92 4.56
C HIS A 473 34.48 8.07 5.82
N SER A 474 34.60 6.76 5.62
CA SER A 474 34.79 5.79 6.69
C SER A 474 36.21 5.89 7.26
N THR A 475 36.32 6.19 8.55
CA THR A 475 37.49 5.85 9.35
C THR A 475 37.04 5.14 10.63
N PRO A 476 37.72 4.06 11.05
CA PRO A 476 37.29 3.26 12.19
C PRO A 476 37.64 3.97 13.51
N ALA A 477 36.68 4.02 14.43
CA ALA A 477 36.92 4.53 15.78
C ALA A 477 37.38 3.40 16.72
N ASP A 478 38.42 3.69 17.51
CA ASP A 478 38.95 2.83 18.56
C ASP A 478 37.96 2.61 19.73
N PRO A 479 38.04 1.47 20.43
CA PRO A 479 37.00 1.03 21.37
C PRO A 479 37.12 1.71 22.74
N ILE A 480 36.05 2.39 23.15
CA ILE A 480 35.84 2.83 24.53
C ILE A 480 35.32 1.62 25.33
N LYS A 481 35.96 1.30 26.46
CA LYS A 481 35.44 0.33 27.46
C LYS A 481 34.11 0.84 28.02
N VAL A 482 33.03 0.10 27.83
CA VAL A 482 31.68 0.45 28.34
C VAL A 482 31.19 -0.62 29.31
N ASN A 483 31.00 -0.26 30.58
CA ASN A 483 30.18 -1.03 31.51
C ASN A 483 28.72 -0.94 31.03
N ARG A 484 28.21 -1.99 30.37
CA ARG A 484 26.84 -2.02 29.84
C ARG A 484 25.87 -2.69 30.81
N THR A 485 24.77 -2.01 31.16
CA THR A 485 23.67 -2.61 31.95
C THR A 485 22.76 -3.48 31.06
N PRO A 486 21.94 -4.41 31.62
CA PRO A 486 21.00 -5.21 30.83
C PRO A 486 20.06 -4.38 29.96
N GLN A 487 19.63 -3.19 30.41
CA GLN A 487 18.80 -2.30 29.57
C GLN A 487 19.56 -1.73 28.38
N GLN A 488 20.83 -1.38 28.57
CA GLN A 488 21.68 -0.87 27.48
C GLN A 488 21.98 -1.97 26.47
N ILE A 489 22.22 -3.20 26.93
CA ILE A 489 22.33 -4.36 26.03
C ILE A 489 21.03 -4.51 25.26
N PHE A 490 19.89 -4.55 25.96
CA PHE A 490 18.59 -4.74 25.34
C PHE A 490 18.31 -3.67 24.26
N SER A 491 18.51 -2.38 24.55
CA SER A 491 18.27 -1.30 23.59
C SER A 491 19.15 -1.36 22.33
N THR A 492 20.31 -2.03 22.40
CA THR A 492 21.21 -2.24 21.26
C THR A 492 20.91 -3.48 20.43
N LEU A 493 19.98 -4.35 20.85
CA LEU A 493 19.71 -5.61 20.14
C LEU A 493 19.00 -5.40 18.79
N LEU A 494 18.25 -4.30 18.62
CA LEU A 494 17.48 -4.04 17.40
C LEU A 494 18.38 -3.94 16.16
N ASN A 495 18.20 -4.86 15.24
CA ASN A 495 18.97 -4.96 14.01
C ASN A 495 18.11 -5.40 12.81
N ASN A 496 16.78 -5.28 12.89
CA ASN A 496 15.87 -5.72 11.83
C ASN A 496 16.11 -5.03 10.47
N THR A 497 16.79 -3.87 10.46
CA THR A 497 17.23 -3.19 9.23
C THR A 497 18.57 -3.71 8.69
N HIS A 498 19.40 -4.33 9.55
CA HIS A 498 20.70 -4.93 9.20
C HIS A 498 20.90 -6.24 9.99
N PRO A 499 20.25 -7.34 9.56
CA PRO A 499 20.32 -8.62 10.27
C PRO A 499 21.77 -9.10 10.43
N TRP A 500 22.07 -9.71 11.58
CA TRP A 500 23.38 -10.29 11.82
C TRP A 500 23.56 -11.55 10.99
N THR A 501 24.75 -11.76 10.45
CA THR A 501 25.16 -13.10 10.01
C THR A 501 25.47 -13.92 11.27
N PHE A 502 24.93 -15.14 11.34
CA PHE A 502 25.18 -16.03 12.47
C PHE A 502 25.56 -17.43 12.00
N THR A 503 26.30 -18.10 12.87
CA THR A 503 26.61 -19.53 12.75
C THR A 503 26.24 -20.21 14.06
N ARG A 504 25.44 -21.28 14.01
CA ARG A 504 25.09 -22.11 15.17
C ARG A 504 25.55 -23.53 14.94
N THR A 505 26.32 -24.07 15.88
CA THR A 505 26.66 -25.50 15.90
C THR A 505 25.63 -26.24 16.76
N LEU A 506 25.06 -27.32 16.22
CA LEU A 506 24.18 -28.24 16.91
C LEU A 506 24.94 -29.55 17.11
N THR A 507 25.11 -29.96 18.37
CA THR A 507 25.78 -31.22 18.72
C THR A 507 24.79 -32.09 19.48
N SER A 508 24.44 -33.24 18.91
CA SER A 508 23.63 -34.27 19.55
C SER A 508 24.51 -35.37 20.13
N ALA A 509 24.22 -35.80 21.37
CA ALA A 509 24.80 -37.01 21.96
C ALA A 509 24.08 -38.30 21.50
N LEU A 510 22.87 -38.17 20.91
CA LEU A 510 22.08 -39.29 20.42
C LEU A 510 22.45 -39.61 18.96
N PRO A 511 22.82 -40.85 18.62
CA PRO A 511 23.22 -41.25 17.26
C PRO A 511 22.13 -41.06 16.20
N THR A 512 20.86 -41.01 16.62
CA THR A 512 19.69 -40.86 15.74
C THR A 512 19.37 -39.41 15.38
N HIS A 513 20.02 -38.44 16.03
CA HIS A 513 19.76 -37.01 15.82
C HIS A 513 20.97 -36.34 15.15
N PRO A 514 20.77 -35.55 14.09
CA PRO A 514 21.87 -35.02 13.32
C PRO A 514 22.60 -33.90 14.07
N SER A 515 23.92 -34.05 14.23
CA SER A 515 24.84 -32.95 14.55
C SER A 515 25.21 -32.19 13.27
N GLY A 516 25.47 -30.89 13.36
CA GLY A 516 25.81 -30.06 12.20
C GLY A 516 25.89 -28.57 12.51
N THR A 517 25.90 -27.75 11.47
CA THR A 517 26.03 -26.29 11.58
C THR A 517 24.95 -25.58 10.78
N VAL A 518 24.31 -24.58 11.40
CA VAL A 518 23.40 -23.64 10.75
C VAL A 518 24.17 -22.38 10.42
N THR A 519 24.11 -21.93 9.17
CA THR A 519 24.59 -20.60 8.76
C THR A 519 23.45 -19.81 8.17
N GLY A 520 23.29 -18.55 8.58
CA GLY A 520 22.21 -17.71 8.09
C GLY A 520 22.18 -16.33 8.72
N THR A 521 20.98 -15.76 8.81
CA THR A 521 20.75 -14.41 9.35
C THR A 521 19.88 -14.45 10.60
N ALA A 522 20.20 -13.58 11.57
CA ALA A 522 19.48 -13.41 12.81
C ALA A 522 19.06 -11.95 13.01
N ALA A 523 17.80 -11.72 13.37
CA ALA A 523 17.25 -10.39 13.56
C ALA A 523 16.37 -10.28 14.82
N PHE A 524 16.58 -9.23 15.60
CA PHE A 524 15.66 -8.72 16.60
C PHE A 524 14.75 -7.65 15.99
N SER A 525 13.44 -7.88 16.07
CA SER A 525 12.40 -6.95 15.62
C SER A 525 11.47 -6.58 16.77
N PRO A 526 10.84 -5.39 16.77
CA PRO A 526 9.82 -5.05 17.75
C PRO A 526 8.65 -6.04 17.74
N LEU A 527 8.21 -6.51 18.92
CA LEU A 527 7.00 -7.34 19.03
C LEU A 527 5.75 -6.46 18.75
N PRO A 528 4.92 -6.75 17.72
CA PRO A 528 3.75 -5.94 17.40
C PRO A 528 2.71 -5.99 18.53
N THR A 529 2.41 -4.86 19.15
CA THR A 529 1.50 -4.82 20.31
C THR A 529 0.04 -4.98 19.88
N THR A 530 -0.57 -6.13 20.17
CA THR A 530 -2.02 -6.31 20.18
C THR A 530 -2.57 -6.11 21.60
N THR A 531 -3.25 -4.97 21.80
CA THR A 531 -4.12 -4.66 22.96
C THR A 531 -3.53 -4.13 24.27
N THR A 532 -4.44 -3.48 25.00
CA THR A 532 -4.36 -2.49 26.08
C THR A 532 -4.04 -3.08 27.45
N SER A 533 -2.85 -2.83 27.99
CA SER A 533 -2.57 -2.90 29.44
C SER A 533 -1.56 -1.81 29.85
N PRO A 534 -1.65 -1.23 31.07
CA PRO A 534 -1.02 0.06 31.41
C PRO A 534 0.43 -0.01 31.91
N GLN A 535 1.05 -1.18 31.97
CA GLN A 535 2.45 -1.35 32.37
C GLN A 535 3.14 -2.20 31.30
N ARG A 536 3.96 -1.56 30.45
CA ARG A 536 4.62 -2.21 29.30
C ARG A 536 6.06 -2.59 29.64
N THR A 537 6.31 -3.88 29.72
CA THR A 537 7.66 -4.46 29.62
C THR A 537 8.13 -4.39 28.15
N PRO A 538 9.30 -3.78 27.82
CA PRO A 538 9.82 -3.77 26.46
C PRO A 538 10.11 -5.19 25.94
N ALA A 539 9.69 -5.52 24.71
CA ALA A 539 9.81 -6.86 24.13
C ALA A 539 10.23 -6.85 22.65
N TYR A 540 11.11 -7.77 22.27
CA TYR A 540 11.57 -8.02 20.90
C TYR A 540 11.35 -9.47 20.49
N VAL A 541 11.02 -9.68 19.22
CA VAL A 541 11.05 -10.99 18.57
C VAL A 541 12.44 -11.20 18.00
N TYR A 542 13.15 -12.19 18.53
CA TYR A 542 14.35 -12.71 17.90
C TYR A 542 13.96 -13.76 16.86
N SER A 543 14.51 -13.68 15.66
CA SER A 543 14.24 -14.59 14.55
C SER A 543 15.52 -14.98 13.83
N GLU A 544 15.68 -16.27 13.56
CA GLU A 544 16.77 -16.84 12.77
C GLU A 544 16.21 -17.56 11.55
N GLN A 545 16.88 -17.38 10.41
CA GLN A 545 16.72 -18.28 9.28
C GLN A 545 18.08 -18.62 8.67
N GLY A 546 18.23 -19.84 8.17
CA GLY A 546 19.46 -20.26 7.51
C GLY A 546 19.39 -21.69 7.00
N THR A 547 20.55 -22.21 6.62
CA THR A 547 20.71 -23.58 6.13
C THR A 547 21.44 -24.41 7.19
N PHE A 548 20.79 -25.46 7.69
CA PHE A 548 21.42 -26.46 8.54
C PHE A 548 22.11 -27.51 7.68
N THR A 549 23.43 -27.65 7.81
CA THR A 549 24.23 -28.68 7.17
C THR A 549 24.65 -29.71 8.21
N THR A 550 24.24 -30.96 8.05
CA THR A 550 24.64 -32.05 8.95
C THR A 550 26.12 -32.38 8.77
N THR A 551 26.71 -33.02 9.77
CA THR A 551 28.06 -33.63 9.70
C THR A 551 28.19 -34.68 8.59
N THR A 552 27.07 -35.20 8.09
CA THR A 552 27.00 -36.14 6.95
C THR A 552 26.79 -35.44 5.60
N GLY A 553 26.66 -34.10 5.57
CA GLY A 553 26.53 -33.29 4.36
C GLY A 553 25.10 -33.06 3.86
N LEU A 554 24.08 -33.49 4.59
CA LEU A 554 22.68 -33.21 4.26
C LEU A 554 22.32 -31.77 4.63
N GLN A 555 21.53 -31.10 3.79
CA GLN A 555 21.12 -29.71 4.00
C GLN A 555 19.62 -29.57 4.20
N PHE A 556 19.22 -28.77 5.20
CA PHE A 556 17.84 -28.49 5.54
C PHE A 556 17.64 -26.99 5.78
N ALA A 557 16.47 -26.45 5.46
CA ALA A 557 16.10 -25.10 5.89
C ALA A 557 15.86 -25.09 7.41
N ALA A 558 16.47 -24.15 8.12
CA ALA A 558 16.32 -23.98 9.56
C ALA A 558 15.73 -22.61 9.88
N ARG A 559 14.74 -22.57 10.76
CA ARG A 559 14.13 -21.34 11.28
C ARG A 559 13.90 -21.46 12.78
N ARG A 560 14.09 -20.37 13.51
CA ARG A 560 13.84 -20.33 14.96
C ARG A 560 13.36 -18.94 15.39
N LYS A 561 12.49 -18.89 16.40
CA LYS A 561 12.03 -17.64 17.02
C LYS A 561 12.02 -17.75 18.54
N TYR A 562 12.30 -16.63 19.20
CA TYR A 562 12.18 -16.44 20.64
C TYR A 562 11.69 -15.01 20.94
N ILE A 563 11.06 -14.81 22.08
CA ILE A 563 10.68 -13.46 22.56
C ILE A 563 11.64 -13.05 23.67
N TYR A 564 12.30 -11.91 23.53
CA TYR A 564 13.16 -11.33 24.55
C TYR A 564 12.42 -10.16 25.21
N MET A 565 12.27 -10.19 26.52
CA MET A 565 11.57 -9.16 27.30
C MET A 565 12.47 -8.58 28.39
N LEU A 566 12.49 -7.26 28.53
CA LEU A 566 13.25 -6.57 29.58
C LEU A 566 12.37 -6.38 30.82
N LYS A 567 12.54 -7.24 31.82
CA LYS A 567 11.79 -7.22 33.08
C LYS A 567 12.43 -6.28 34.10
N THR A 568 11.59 -5.53 34.80
CA THR A 568 11.93 -4.83 36.04
C THR A 568 11.30 -5.61 37.19
N PRO A 569 12.02 -5.90 38.29
CA PRO A 569 11.42 -6.49 39.48
C PRO A 569 10.29 -5.57 39.99
N ASP A 570 9.15 -6.15 40.36
CA ASP A 570 8.11 -5.45 41.13
C ASP A 570 8.56 -5.36 42.61
N ASP A 571 8.06 -4.35 43.35
CA ASP A 571 8.52 -3.96 44.70
C ASP A 571 8.43 -5.07 45.80
N ASP A 572 7.93 -6.27 45.50
CA ASP A 572 7.68 -7.35 46.47
C ASP A 572 8.73 -8.49 46.48
N ASP A 573 9.81 -8.42 45.69
CA ASP A 573 10.84 -9.47 45.61
C ASP A 573 12.22 -8.97 46.11
N GLU A 574 12.57 -9.26 47.37
CA GLU A 574 13.78 -8.78 48.08
C GLU A 574 15.13 -9.32 47.53
N SER A 575 15.14 -10.09 46.43
CA SER A 575 16.33 -10.84 45.98
C SER A 575 17.13 -10.23 44.82
N SER A 576 16.61 -9.25 44.07
CA SER A 576 17.44 -8.45 43.14
C SER A 576 16.78 -7.12 42.74
N SER A 577 17.47 -5.99 42.92
CA SER A 577 16.99 -4.65 42.55
C SER A 577 17.30 -4.25 41.10
N GLU A 578 17.83 -5.17 40.29
CA GLU A 578 18.32 -4.88 38.94
C GLU A 578 17.41 -5.46 37.83
N PRO A 579 17.19 -4.70 36.75
CA PRO A 579 16.44 -5.14 35.58
C PRO A 579 17.18 -6.24 34.82
N TYR A 580 16.45 -7.20 34.27
CA TYR A 580 17.01 -8.37 33.61
C TYR A 580 16.25 -8.73 32.34
N ILE A 581 16.87 -9.55 31.48
CA ILE A 581 16.28 -10.00 30.22
C ILE A 581 15.72 -11.41 30.42
N ALA A 582 14.42 -11.60 30.14
CA ALA A 582 13.75 -12.89 30.12
C ALA A 582 13.45 -13.31 28.68
N VAL A 583 13.69 -14.59 28.35
CA VAL A 583 13.50 -15.16 27.02
C VAL A 583 12.36 -16.18 27.09
N TYR A 584 11.41 -16.09 26.15
CA TYR A 584 10.23 -16.95 26.04
C TYR A 584 10.23 -17.66 24.70
N PHE A 585 9.56 -18.81 24.64
CA PHE A 585 9.24 -19.45 23.38
C PHE A 585 8.26 -18.58 22.58
N HIS A 586 8.37 -18.63 21.25
CA HIS A 586 7.39 -18.03 20.37
C HIS A 586 6.32 -19.07 20.03
N ASP A 587 5.06 -18.79 20.37
CA ASP A 587 3.92 -19.67 20.11
C ASP A 587 2.98 -19.01 19.10
N GLU A 588 2.75 -19.68 17.96
CA GLU A 588 1.89 -19.15 16.89
C GLU A 588 0.38 -19.30 17.20
N GLU A 589 0.02 -20.11 18.19
CA GLU A 589 -1.36 -20.29 18.64
C GLU A 589 -1.79 -19.26 19.68
N GLU A 590 -0.82 -18.65 20.38
CA GLU A 590 -1.08 -17.62 21.39
C GLU A 590 -1.29 -16.23 20.78
N ARG A 591 -2.24 -15.50 21.34
CA ARG A 591 -2.73 -14.22 20.77
C ARG A 591 -1.64 -13.16 20.61
N ASP A 592 -0.66 -13.14 21.53
CA ASP A 592 0.44 -12.17 21.55
C ASP A 592 1.79 -12.79 21.12
N GLY A 593 1.78 -14.05 20.66
CA GLY A 593 2.99 -14.76 20.22
C GLY A 593 3.94 -15.20 21.35
N ILE A 594 3.60 -14.92 22.61
CA ILE A 594 4.41 -15.22 23.80
C ILE A 594 3.99 -16.58 24.36
N GLY A 595 4.84 -17.59 24.19
CA GLY A 595 4.66 -18.91 24.80
C GLY A 595 5.28 -19.01 26.19
N GLY A 596 5.57 -20.25 26.62
CA GLY A 596 6.20 -20.52 27.91
C GLY A 596 7.57 -19.86 28.10
N LEU A 597 7.93 -19.56 29.36
CA LEU A 597 9.26 -19.04 29.72
C LEU A 597 10.33 -20.04 29.31
N PHE A 598 11.35 -19.56 28.61
CA PHE A 598 12.54 -20.34 28.26
C PHE A 598 13.65 -20.10 29.26
N VAL A 599 14.22 -18.90 29.39
CA VAL A 599 15.30 -18.67 30.38
C VAL A 599 15.31 -17.22 30.83
N GLU A 600 15.76 -16.98 32.06
CA GLU A 600 16.10 -15.64 32.53
C GLU A 600 17.61 -15.44 32.52
N MET A 601 18.06 -14.30 32.01
CA MET A 601 19.47 -13.93 31.99
C MET A 601 19.93 -13.58 33.40
N GLY A 602 21.02 -14.22 33.84
CA GLY A 602 21.66 -13.97 35.12
C GLY A 602 22.52 -12.71 35.12
N ARG A 603 23.22 -12.48 36.22
CA ARG A 603 24.07 -11.30 36.41
C ARG A 603 25.18 -11.25 35.36
N LEU A 604 25.37 -10.08 34.75
CA LEU A 604 26.49 -9.81 33.83
C LEU A 604 27.81 -9.82 34.60
N GLN A 605 28.81 -10.50 34.06
CA GLN A 605 30.16 -10.61 34.58
C GLN A 605 31.15 -10.18 33.50
N GLU A 606 32.31 -9.65 33.88
CA GLU A 606 33.37 -9.35 32.92
C GLU A 606 34.04 -10.65 32.48
N SER A 607 34.12 -10.84 31.15
CA SER A 607 34.86 -11.94 30.54
C SER A 607 36.35 -11.59 30.48
N GLY A 608 37.23 -12.59 30.54
CA GLY A 608 38.68 -12.40 30.64
C GLY A 608 39.35 -11.66 29.47
N ASP A 609 38.63 -11.40 28.37
CA ASP A 609 39.06 -10.64 27.20
C ASP A 609 38.47 -9.22 27.12
N GLY A 610 37.82 -8.73 28.18
CA GLY A 610 37.23 -7.39 28.24
C GLY A 610 35.81 -7.28 27.67
N GLY A 611 35.19 -8.40 27.28
CA GLY A 611 33.76 -8.48 26.98
C GLY A 611 32.89 -8.70 28.24
N LEU A 612 31.58 -8.82 28.06
CA LEU A 612 30.63 -9.17 29.12
C LEU A 612 30.06 -10.57 28.86
N GLU A 613 29.84 -11.36 29.91
CA GLU A 613 29.19 -12.67 29.83
C GLU A 613 28.10 -12.83 30.88
N SER A 614 27.13 -13.68 30.60
CA SER A 614 26.06 -14.04 31.54
C SER A 614 25.59 -15.46 31.29
N GLY A 615 25.20 -16.17 32.35
CA GLY A 615 24.52 -17.47 32.29
C GLY A 615 23.05 -17.35 32.68
N SER A 616 22.22 -18.34 32.39
CA SER A 616 20.83 -18.38 32.85
C SER A 616 20.76 -18.41 34.39
N ARG A 617 19.84 -17.65 35.00
CA ARG A 617 19.63 -17.58 36.46
C ARG A 617 19.40 -18.97 37.07
N GLU A 618 18.55 -19.74 36.42
CA GLU A 618 18.23 -21.12 36.78
C GLU A 618 18.19 -21.99 35.52
N ARG A 619 18.38 -23.30 35.69
CA ARG A 619 18.09 -24.30 34.65
C ARG A 619 16.69 -24.82 34.91
N HIS A 620 15.82 -24.76 33.91
CA HIS A 620 14.44 -25.25 34.07
C HIS A 620 14.25 -26.58 33.32
N LEU A 621 13.40 -27.42 33.91
CA LEU A 621 12.96 -28.69 33.32
C LEU A 621 11.78 -28.42 32.39
N CYS A 622 11.83 -28.96 31.17
CA CYS A 622 10.66 -29.01 30.28
C CYS A 622 10.56 -30.43 29.71
N ALA A 623 9.49 -31.14 30.11
CA ALA A 623 9.34 -32.59 29.93
C ALA A 623 10.51 -33.38 30.55
N GLU A 624 11.28 -34.14 29.75
CA GLU A 624 12.42 -34.96 30.21
C GLU A 624 13.78 -34.23 30.11
N ASP A 625 13.80 -33.01 29.55
CA ASP A 625 15.03 -32.27 29.24
C ASP A 625 15.29 -31.10 30.22
N VAL A 626 16.58 -30.80 30.45
CA VAL A 626 17.04 -29.66 31.25
C VAL A 626 17.66 -28.61 30.33
N TYR A 627 17.14 -27.39 30.38
CA TYR A 627 17.58 -26.28 29.51
C TYR A 627 18.47 -25.29 30.27
N GLY A 628 19.47 -24.75 29.57
CA GLY A 628 20.34 -23.68 30.06
C GLY A 628 20.86 -22.83 28.91
N ALA A 629 21.16 -21.57 29.18
CA ALA A 629 21.67 -20.63 28.18
C ALA A 629 22.82 -19.79 28.74
N SER A 630 23.69 -19.33 27.86
CA SER A 630 24.76 -18.39 28.18
C SER A 630 24.93 -17.38 27.06
N TRP A 631 25.26 -16.15 27.41
CA TRP A 631 25.44 -15.04 26.51
C TRP A 631 26.84 -14.47 26.69
N ARG A 632 27.42 -14.02 25.58
CA ARG A 632 28.67 -13.26 25.56
C ARG A 632 28.48 -12.05 24.66
N PHE A 633 28.88 -10.90 25.14
CA PHE A 633 28.78 -9.61 24.49
C PHE A 633 30.20 -9.06 24.30
N GLY A 634 30.54 -8.66 23.08
CA GLY A 634 31.86 -8.17 22.69
C GLY A 634 31.75 -6.90 21.86
#